data_AF-F0Y460-F1
#
_entry.id   AF-F0Y460-F1
#
_cell.length_a   1.000
_cell.length_b   1.000
_cell.length_c   1.000
_cell.angle_alpha   90.00
_cell.angle_beta   90.00
_cell.angle_gamma   90.00
#
_symmetry.space_group_name_H-M   'P 1'
#
loop_
_entity.id
_entity.type
_entity.pdbx_description
1 polymer ?
#
loop_
_entity_poly.entity_id
_entity_poly.type
_entity_poly.pdbx_seq_one_letter_code
_entity_poly.pdbx_strand_id
1 'polypeptide(L)'
;MAASCRTASPHWRRCAAAVLARRSLSTSVKRINLNADLAEGYGPWTMTADAELMDIVTSANVACGGHAGDENIMVAACALAAARGVSVGSHPGYADKPGFGRRVIPMALDEIETLVASQTGALLGVAGLARSRGHDVAVTHCKPHGALNNVACVDADVAAAIARAVRAVDPGLIMLAPAASELLKAAEEAGLATASEVFADRAYMADGTLAPRAMAGSVIHDADAAIEHALRLASGAPVKAFDTGEDVVLRADSICVHGDKPSAVAQARGVRDALLAEGFVLCTLPELVAENKGGFGSV
;
A
#
# COMPACT_ATOMS: atom_id res chain seq x y z
N MET A 1 -67.65 20.76 -50.83
CA MET A 1 -67.06 21.59 -49.74
C MET A 1 -66.34 20.67 -48.78
N ALA A 2 -65.17 21.11 -48.33
CA ALA A 2 -64.09 20.33 -47.75
C ALA A 2 -64.36 19.79 -46.33
N ALA A 3 -63.70 18.67 -45.98
CA ALA A 3 -63.03 18.37 -44.69
C ALA A 3 -62.56 16.89 -44.71
N SER A 4 -61.26 16.59 -44.81
CA SER A 4 -60.28 16.38 -43.70
C SER A 4 -60.56 15.12 -42.87
N CYS A 5 -59.71 14.09 -42.89
CA CYS A 5 -58.71 13.70 -41.86
C CYS A 5 -58.84 12.16 -41.72
N ARG A 6 -57.88 11.29 -41.41
CA ARG A 6 -56.44 11.26 -41.06
C ARG A 6 -56.05 9.79 -41.27
N THR A 7 -54.92 9.50 -41.91
CA THR A 7 -54.21 8.22 -41.71
C THR A 7 -52.97 8.50 -40.89
N ALA A 8 -52.90 7.83 -39.74
CA ALA A 8 -51.76 7.86 -38.84
C ALA A 8 -50.56 7.14 -39.49
N SER A 9 -49.36 7.70 -39.33
CA SER A 9 -48.10 6.99 -39.52
C SER A 9 -47.25 7.12 -38.25
N PRO A 10 -46.45 6.09 -37.89
CA PRO A 10 -45.84 5.97 -36.57
C PRO A 10 -44.53 6.75 -36.50
N HIS A 11 -44.39 7.51 -35.43
CA HIS A 11 -43.20 8.31 -35.10
C HIS A 11 -42.23 7.42 -34.30
N TRP A 12 -41.35 6.71 -35.01
CA TRP A 12 -40.09 6.27 -34.42
C TRP A 12 -39.01 6.42 -35.48
N ARG A 13 -38.20 7.47 -35.34
CA ARG A 13 -36.88 7.71 -35.95
C ARG A 13 -36.56 9.19 -35.76
N ARG A 14 -35.99 9.52 -34.60
CA ARG A 14 -35.06 10.63 -34.47
C ARG A 14 -33.85 10.14 -33.69
N CYS A 15 -32.76 10.01 -34.45
CA CYS A 15 -31.42 9.69 -33.99
C CYS A 15 -30.99 10.64 -32.88
N ALA A 16 -30.49 10.05 -31.81
CA ALA A 16 -29.67 10.70 -30.81
C ALA A 16 -28.35 11.15 -31.46
N ALA A 17 -28.08 12.45 -31.43
CA ALA A 17 -26.77 13.03 -31.67
C ALA A 17 -26.66 14.31 -30.84
N ALA A 18 -25.46 14.54 -30.28
CA ALA A 18 -25.10 15.48 -29.22
C ALA A 18 -25.39 14.92 -27.81
N VAL A 19 -24.42 14.68 -26.93
CA VAL A 19 -23.25 15.50 -26.60
C VAL A 19 -22.09 14.57 -26.20
N LEU A 20 -21.02 14.51 -27.01
CA LEU A 20 -19.71 14.06 -26.54
C LEU A 20 -18.89 15.31 -26.26
N ALA A 21 -19.01 15.82 -25.04
CA ALA A 21 -18.03 16.74 -24.51
C ALA A 21 -16.72 15.97 -24.36
N ARG A 22 -15.80 16.19 -25.28
CA ARG A 22 -14.40 15.75 -25.14
C ARG A 22 -13.85 16.46 -23.90
N ARG A 23 -13.88 15.78 -22.75
CA ARG A 23 -13.02 16.12 -21.63
C ARG A 23 -11.60 16.06 -22.16
N SER A 24 -10.92 17.19 -22.16
CA SER A 24 -9.46 17.26 -22.27
C SER A 24 -8.89 16.40 -21.15
N LEU A 25 -8.55 15.14 -21.45
CA LEU A 25 -7.84 14.27 -20.54
C LEU A 25 -6.44 14.87 -20.40
N SER A 26 -6.15 15.45 -19.23
CA SER A 26 -4.76 15.57 -18.79
C SER A 26 -4.14 14.18 -18.92
N THR A 27 -3.20 14.01 -19.83
CA THR A 27 -2.52 12.74 -20.12
C THR A 27 -1.42 12.46 -19.10
N SER A 28 -1.62 12.85 -17.84
CA SER A 28 -0.74 12.41 -16.76
C SER A 28 -0.95 10.91 -16.59
N VAL A 29 0.09 10.13 -16.91
CA VAL A 29 0.12 8.70 -16.66
C VAL A 29 -0.20 8.47 -15.18
N LYS A 30 -1.25 7.70 -14.90
CA LYS A 30 -1.63 7.39 -13.52
C LYS A 30 -0.71 6.29 -13.01
N ARG A 31 0.23 6.64 -12.13
CA ARG A 31 1.12 5.67 -11.50
C ARG A 31 0.59 5.28 -10.14
N ILE A 32 0.78 4.02 -9.78
CA ILE A 32 0.42 3.50 -8.46
C ILE A 32 1.40 2.41 -8.07
N ASN A 33 1.71 2.32 -6.78
CA ASN A 33 2.47 1.22 -6.22
C ASN A 33 1.53 0.12 -5.70
N LEU A 34 1.94 -1.14 -5.81
CA LEU A 34 1.26 -2.26 -5.16
C LEU A 34 2.26 -2.91 -4.22
N ASN A 35 1.91 -3.05 -2.94
CA ASN A 35 2.79 -3.61 -1.93
C ASN A 35 2.16 -4.81 -1.20
N ALA A 36 3.01 -5.69 -0.68
CA ALA A 36 2.59 -6.76 0.22
C ALA A 36 3.63 -7.02 1.32
N ASP A 37 3.14 -7.50 2.46
CA ASP A 37 3.96 -7.99 3.57
C ASP A 37 4.41 -9.42 3.23
N LEU A 38 5.73 -9.65 3.21
CA LEU A 38 6.38 -10.88 2.75
C LEU A 38 7.42 -11.35 3.75
N ALA A 39 7.97 -12.55 3.51
CA ALA A 39 9.01 -13.15 4.36
C ALA A 39 8.53 -13.37 5.81
N GLU A 40 7.23 -13.54 6.03
CA GLU A 40 6.63 -13.66 7.37
C GLU A 40 6.64 -15.10 7.92
N GLY A 41 7.43 -15.98 7.31
CA GLY A 41 7.76 -17.29 7.89
C GLY A 41 8.76 -17.19 9.05
N TYR A 42 9.14 -18.31 9.64
CA TYR A 42 10.23 -18.39 10.63
C TYR A 42 10.77 -19.82 10.69
N GLY A 43 12.08 -20.00 10.55
CA GLY A 43 12.68 -21.33 10.51
C GLY A 43 11.99 -22.24 9.47
N PRO A 44 11.40 -23.39 9.87
CA PRO A 44 10.71 -24.28 8.94
C PRO A 44 9.26 -23.85 8.62
N TRP A 45 8.72 -22.84 9.29
CA TRP A 45 7.32 -22.42 9.12
C TRP A 45 7.18 -21.41 7.99
N THR A 46 6.29 -21.70 7.05
CA THR A 46 5.87 -20.78 5.99
C THR A 46 4.55 -20.10 6.36
N MET A 47 4.35 -18.85 5.93
CA MET A 47 3.15 -18.07 6.22
C MET A 47 2.51 -17.48 4.96
N THR A 48 3.34 -16.86 4.12
CA THR A 48 2.91 -16.09 2.95
C THR A 48 3.26 -16.79 1.65
N ALA A 49 2.43 -16.56 0.64
CA ALA A 49 2.65 -16.99 -0.75
C ALA A 49 3.69 -16.08 -1.44
N ASP A 50 4.91 -16.01 -0.89
CA ASP A 50 5.91 -15.00 -1.25
C ASP A 50 6.26 -15.02 -2.73
N ALA A 51 6.41 -16.21 -3.31
CA ALA A 51 6.75 -16.34 -4.71
C ALA A 51 5.62 -15.86 -5.62
N GLU A 52 4.36 -16.18 -5.32
CA GLU A 52 3.24 -15.71 -6.13
C GLU A 52 2.98 -14.21 -5.95
N LEU A 53 3.15 -13.67 -4.73
CA LEU A 53 2.96 -12.24 -4.47
C LEU A 53 4.03 -11.39 -5.14
N MET A 54 5.29 -11.82 -5.16
CA MET A 54 6.36 -11.12 -5.87
C MET A 54 6.12 -11.03 -7.39
N ASP A 55 5.31 -11.91 -7.98
CA ASP A 55 4.90 -11.79 -9.39
C ASP A 55 3.78 -10.76 -9.59
N ILE A 56 3.17 -10.24 -8.51
CA ILE A 56 2.01 -9.35 -8.50
C ILE A 56 2.40 -7.93 -8.08
N VAL A 57 3.15 -7.79 -6.98
CA VAL A 57 3.48 -6.50 -6.35
C VAL A 57 4.70 -5.84 -6.96
N THR A 58 4.85 -4.54 -6.73
CA THR A 58 6.04 -3.76 -7.10
C THR A 58 6.90 -3.39 -5.90
N SER A 59 6.39 -3.54 -4.68
CA SER A 59 7.15 -3.38 -3.44
C SER A 59 6.87 -4.50 -2.43
N ALA A 60 7.91 -4.91 -1.71
CA ALA A 60 7.87 -5.97 -0.71
C ALA A 60 8.28 -5.45 0.66
N ASN A 61 7.38 -5.55 1.64
CA ASN A 61 7.68 -5.26 3.05
C ASN A 61 8.19 -6.55 3.70
N VAL A 62 9.51 -6.66 3.89
CA VAL A 62 10.17 -7.87 4.36
C VAL A 62 10.24 -7.88 5.89
N ALA A 63 9.69 -8.91 6.53
CA ALA A 63 9.78 -9.08 7.98
C ALA A 63 11.24 -9.12 8.46
N CYS A 64 11.51 -8.44 9.58
CA CYS A 64 12.88 -8.13 10.03
C CYS A 64 13.31 -8.88 11.29
N GLY A 65 12.72 -10.04 11.57
CA GLY A 65 13.07 -10.86 12.72
C GLY A 65 12.43 -10.44 14.05
N GLY A 66 11.58 -9.41 14.08
CA GLY A 66 10.79 -9.04 15.26
C GLY A 66 9.57 -9.95 15.41
N HIS A 67 8.53 -9.66 14.62
CA HIS A 67 7.26 -10.38 14.60
C HIS A 67 7.30 -11.68 13.79
N ALA A 68 8.15 -11.72 12.76
CA ALA A 68 8.35 -12.84 11.85
C ALA A 68 9.68 -12.65 11.11
N GLY A 69 10.02 -13.59 10.22
CA GLY A 69 11.25 -13.60 9.45
C GLY A 69 12.45 -14.11 10.25
N ASP A 70 13.44 -14.61 9.52
CA ASP A 70 14.80 -14.88 10.00
C ASP A 70 15.80 -14.50 8.90
N GLU A 71 17.09 -14.53 9.21
CA GLU A 71 18.13 -14.01 8.31
C GLU A 71 18.15 -14.75 6.96
N ASN A 72 17.88 -16.06 6.95
CA ASN A 72 17.87 -16.85 5.72
C ASN A 72 16.65 -16.53 4.86
N ILE A 73 15.47 -16.41 5.48
CA ILE A 73 14.24 -16.02 4.79
C ILE A 73 14.41 -14.60 4.21
N MET A 74 14.99 -13.66 4.97
CA MET A 74 15.24 -12.30 4.51
C MET A 74 16.19 -12.26 3.30
N VAL A 75 17.27 -13.06 3.30
CA VAL A 75 18.19 -13.15 2.14
C VAL A 75 17.45 -13.72 0.92
N ALA A 76 16.65 -14.77 1.11
CA ALA A 76 15.88 -15.38 0.03
C ALA A 76 14.87 -14.38 -0.56
N ALA A 77 14.18 -13.62 0.28
CA ALA A 77 13.24 -12.58 -0.14
C ALA A 77 13.96 -11.46 -0.94
N CYS A 78 15.13 -11.01 -0.48
CA CYS A 78 15.94 -10.03 -1.21
C CYS A 78 16.38 -10.52 -2.60
N ALA A 79 16.86 -11.76 -2.68
CA ALA A 79 17.26 -12.38 -3.94
C ALA A 79 16.06 -12.51 -4.92
N LEU A 80 14.91 -12.89 -4.38
CA LEU A 80 13.68 -13.07 -5.14
C LEU A 80 13.10 -11.74 -5.66
N ALA A 81 13.16 -10.70 -4.84
CA ALA A 81 12.75 -9.35 -5.21
C ALA A 81 13.64 -8.80 -6.35
N ALA A 82 14.96 -8.98 -6.24
CA ALA A 82 15.91 -8.59 -7.28
C ALA A 82 15.61 -9.26 -8.63
N ALA A 83 15.31 -10.57 -8.60
CA ALA A 83 14.99 -11.33 -9.82
C ALA A 83 13.70 -10.86 -10.51
N ARG A 84 12.82 -10.15 -9.81
CA ARG A 84 11.51 -9.72 -10.29
C ARG A 84 11.35 -8.21 -10.42
N GLY A 85 12.39 -7.44 -10.12
CA GLY A 85 12.33 -5.97 -10.13
C GLY A 85 11.40 -5.40 -9.07
N VAL A 86 11.20 -6.10 -7.95
CA VAL A 86 10.40 -5.64 -6.81
C VAL A 86 11.31 -4.88 -5.85
N SER A 87 10.89 -3.69 -5.41
CA SER A 87 11.66 -2.93 -4.41
C SER A 87 11.47 -3.49 -3.01
N VAL A 88 12.54 -3.63 -2.22
CA VAL A 88 12.48 -4.18 -0.86
C VAL A 88 12.39 -3.06 0.17
N GLY A 89 11.63 -3.28 1.25
CA GLY A 89 11.56 -2.40 2.40
C GLY A 89 11.54 -3.18 3.71
N SER A 90 11.96 -2.52 4.79
CA SER A 90 11.91 -3.11 6.13
C SER A 90 10.49 -3.10 6.67
N HIS A 91 10.09 -4.24 7.24
CA HIS A 91 8.80 -4.39 7.93
C HIS A 91 9.00 -4.64 9.44
N PRO A 92 9.48 -3.64 10.21
CA PRO A 92 9.76 -3.80 11.63
C PRO A 92 8.47 -3.85 12.45
N GLY A 93 8.40 -4.74 13.44
CA GLY A 93 7.25 -4.88 14.33
C GLY A 93 7.66 -5.05 15.78
N TYR A 94 6.68 -5.16 16.69
CA TYR A 94 6.97 -5.62 18.04
C TYR A 94 7.72 -6.96 18.01
N ALA A 95 8.69 -7.13 18.91
CA ALA A 95 9.46 -8.37 19.08
C ALA A 95 8.60 -9.47 19.72
N ASP A 96 7.56 -9.89 19.01
CA ASP A 96 6.50 -10.77 19.50
C ASP A 96 6.11 -11.79 18.43
N LYS A 97 6.99 -12.76 18.18
CA LYS A 97 6.69 -13.85 17.24
C LYS A 97 5.45 -14.65 17.62
N PRO A 98 5.22 -15.04 18.89
CA PRO A 98 4.01 -15.78 19.26
C PRO A 98 2.71 -15.02 18.97
N GLY A 99 2.70 -13.70 19.13
CA GLY A 99 1.57 -12.84 18.77
C GLY A 99 1.63 -12.27 17.36
N PHE A 100 2.62 -12.68 16.54
CA PHE A 100 2.89 -12.17 15.20
C PHE A 100 2.95 -10.63 15.15
N GLY A 101 3.47 -9.99 16.21
CA GLY A 101 3.53 -8.52 16.31
C GLY A 101 2.17 -7.82 16.30
N ARG A 102 1.06 -8.55 16.50
CA ARG A 102 -0.32 -8.02 16.50
C ARG A 102 -0.84 -7.66 17.90
N ARG A 103 -0.03 -7.83 18.94
CA ARG A 103 -0.33 -7.36 20.30
C ARG A 103 0.37 -6.04 20.55
N VAL A 104 -0.32 -5.10 21.20
CA VAL A 104 0.33 -3.88 21.69
C VAL A 104 1.20 -4.26 22.88
N ILE A 105 2.49 -3.93 22.79
CA ILE A 105 3.45 -4.12 23.89
C ILE A 105 3.87 -2.72 24.35
N PRO A 106 3.51 -2.31 25.57
CA PRO A 106 3.96 -1.04 26.11
C PRO A 106 5.50 -0.98 26.13
N MET A 107 6.06 0.04 25.50
CA MET A 107 7.49 0.30 25.40
C MET A 107 7.73 1.80 25.56
N ALA A 108 8.86 2.16 26.14
CA ALA A 108 9.31 3.55 26.13
C ALA A 108 9.69 3.98 24.70
N LEU A 109 9.64 5.28 24.41
CA LEU A 109 9.85 5.80 23.05
C LEU A 109 11.26 5.50 22.52
N ASP A 110 12.28 5.54 23.38
CA ASP A 110 13.66 5.18 23.06
C ASP A 110 13.84 3.68 22.80
N GLU A 111 13.06 2.84 23.47
CA GLU A 111 13.00 1.40 23.17
C GLU A 111 12.35 1.13 21.81
N ILE A 112 11.29 1.87 21.44
CA ILE A 112 10.69 1.81 20.10
C ILE A 112 11.69 2.25 19.04
N GLU A 113 12.42 3.34 19.28
CA GLU A 113 13.48 3.80 18.37
C GLU A 113 14.54 2.72 18.15
N THR A 114 15.04 2.15 19.24
CA THR A 114 16.06 1.08 19.22
C THR A 114 15.54 -0.16 18.50
N LEU A 115 14.29 -0.56 18.77
CA LEU A 115 13.63 -1.71 18.15
C LEU A 115 13.52 -1.57 16.63
N VAL A 116 13.06 -0.41 16.16
CA VAL A 116 12.91 -0.12 14.72
C VAL A 116 14.28 -0.04 14.07
N ALA A 117 15.23 0.69 14.67
CA ALA A 117 16.56 0.85 14.13
C ALA A 117 17.29 -0.49 13.98
N SER A 118 17.19 -1.36 15.00
CA SER A 118 17.79 -2.70 14.97
C SER A 118 17.21 -3.58 13.86
N GLN A 119 15.89 -3.57 13.69
CA GLN A 119 15.22 -4.41 12.69
C GLN A 119 15.49 -3.91 11.26
N THR A 120 15.39 -2.61 11.02
CA THR A 120 15.74 -2.02 9.71
C THR A 120 17.22 -2.24 9.38
N GLY A 121 18.12 -2.08 10.37
CA GLY A 121 19.54 -2.37 10.23
C GLY A 121 19.84 -3.84 9.87
N ALA A 122 19.10 -4.78 10.46
CA ALA A 122 19.22 -6.20 10.12
C ALA A 122 18.91 -6.47 8.64
N LEU A 123 17.84 -5.88 8.10
CA LEU A 123 17.50 -6.03 6.69
C LEU A 123 18.53 -5.34 5.77
N LEU A 124 19.03 -4.17 6.14
CA LEU A 124 20.11 -3.49 5.39
C LEU A 124 21.38 -4.37 5.30
N GLY A 125 21.77 -5.00 6.41
CA GLY A 125 22.89 -5.94 6.45
C GLY A 125 22.66 -7.16 5.55
N VAL A 126 21.48 -7.77 5.66
CA VAL A 126 21.06 -8.90 4.82
C VAL A 126 21.03 -8.54 3.33
N ALA A 127 20.49 -7.38 2.96
CA ALA A 127 20.49 -6.88 1.59
C ALA A 127 21.93 -6.64 1.09
N GLY A 128 22.85 -6.20 1.96
CA GLY A 128 24.28 -6.14 1.67
C GLY A 128 24.88 -7.50 1.29
N LEU A 129 24.53 -8.56 2.02
CA LEU A 129 24.94 -9.93 1.69
C LEU A 129 24.31 -10.44 0.38
N ALA A 130 23.05 -10.12 0.10
CA ALA A 130 22.41 -10.45 -1.17
C ALA A 130 23.13 -9.78 -2.36
N ARG A 131 23.50 -8.49 -2.22
CA ARG A 131 24.30 -7.77 -3.22
C ARG A 131 25.68 -8.39 -3.44
N SER A 132 26.37 -8.82 -2.37
CA SER A 132 27.67 -9.49 -2.52
C SER A 132 27.55 -10.85 -3.23
N ARG A 133 26.35 -11.41 -3.34
CA ARG A 133 26.03 -12.63 -4.11
C ARG A 133 25.53 -12.34 -5.54
N GLY A 134 25.55 -11.07 -5.97
CA GLY A 134 25.18 -10.66 -7.32
C GLY A 134 23.71 -10.32 -7.51
N HIS A 135 22.91 -10.20 -6.45
CA HIS A 135 21.53 -9.73 -6.54
C HIS A 135 21.48 -8.20 -6.46
N ASP A 136 20.95 -7.55 -7.49
CA ASP A 136 20.75 -6.09 -7.48
C ASP A 136 19.53 -5.72 -6.62
N VAL A 137 19.77 -5.43 -5.35
CA VAL A 137 18.73 -5.13 -4.36
C VAL A 137 19.20 -4.07 -3.37
N ALA A 138 18.31 -3.12 -3.09
CA ALA A 138 18.47 -2.14 -2.03
C ALA A 138 17.22 -2.13 -1.15
N VAL A 139 17.40 -1.80 0.13
CA VAL A 139 16.28 -1.47 1.01
C VAL A 139 15.91 -0.02 0.72
N THR A 140 14.65 0.21 0.38
CA THR A 140 14.16 1.46 -0.21
C THR A 140 13.12 2.17 0.63
N HIS A 141 12.43 1.43 1.50
CA HIS A 141 11.36 1.95 2.33
C HIS A 141 11.31 1.25 3.68
N CYS A 142 10.56 1.84 4.60
CA CYS A 142 10.17 1.23 5.86
C CYS A 142 8.65 1.34 6.01
N LYS A 143 8.01 0.24 6.39
CA LYS A 143 6.59 0.16 6.74
C LYS A 143 6.50 -0.58 8.06
N PRO A 144 6.13 0.05 9.19
CA PRO A 144 5.96 -0.70 10.43
C PRO A 144 4.90 -1.80 10.31
N HIS A 145 5.03 -2.86 11.10
CA HIS A 145 4.15 -4.01 11.09
C HIS A 145 3.07 -3.92 12.17
N GLY A 146 1.89 -4.45 11.84
CA GLY A 146 0.91 -4.92 12.83
C GLY A 146 0.51 -3.89 13.87
N ALA A 147 0.59 -4.27 15.15
CA ALA A 147 0.16 -3.40 16.23
C ALA A 147 1.05 -2.16 16.39
N LEU A 148 2.34 -2.24 16.05
CA LEU A 148 3.24 -1.09 16.11
C LEU A 148 2.81 -0.01 15.11
N ASN A 149 2.49 -0.42 13.87
CA ASN A 149 1.92 0.47 12.87
C ASN A 149 0.61 1.11 13.34
N ASN A 150 -0.32 0.30 13.86
CA ASN A 150 -1.63 0.79 14.27
C ASN A 150 -1.53 1.83 15.40
N VAL A 151 -0.64 1.62 16.37
CA VAL A 151 -0.39 2.60 17.44
C VAL A 151 0.20 3.87 16.83
N ALA A 152 1.23 3.75 15.99
CA ALA A 152 1.85 4.89 15.32
C ALA A 152 0.91 5.67 14.39
N CYS A 153 -0.19 5.07 13.95
CA CYS A 153 -1.15 5.79 13.12
C CYS A 153 -1.91 6.88 13.88
N VAL A 154 -2.05 6.74 15.20
CA VAL A 154 -2.87 7.63 16.04
C VAL A 154 -2.12 8.26 17.21
N ASP A 155 -0.93 7.73 17.55
CA ASP A 155 -0.07 8.25 18.61
C ASP A 155 1.13 8.99 17.99
N ALA A 156 1.12 10.32 18.12
CA ALA A 156 2.12 11.20 17.52
C ALA A 156 3.53 10.99 18.13
N ASP A 157 3.63 10.62 19.40
CA ASP A 157 4.92 10.42 20.06
C ASP A 157 5.59 9.12 19.57
N VAL A 158 4.79 8.05 19.45
CA VAL A 158 5.24 6.79 18.84
C VAL A 158 5.59 6.98 17.36
N ALA A 159 4.76 7.71 16.61
CA ALA A 159 5.04 8.05 15.23
C ALA A 159 6.39 8.78 15.06
N ALA A 160 6.63 9.79 15.90
CA ALA A 160 7.86 10.57 15.89
C ALA A 160 9.09 9.72 16.26
N ALA A 161 8.95 8.80 17.23
CA ALA A 161 10.00 7.83 17.57
C ALA A 161 10.37 6.96 16.36
N ILE A 162 9.39 6.36 15.69
CA ILE A 162 9.64 5.53 14.49
C ILE A 162 10.31 6.35 13.38
N ALA A 163 9.81 7.56 13.10
CA ALA A 163 10.38 8.43 12.07
C ALA A 163 11.84 8.83 12.37
N ARG A 164 12.16 9.15 13.64
CA ARG A 164 13.55 9.42 14.07
C ARG A 164 14.45 8.21 13.85
N ALA A 165 13.99 7.02 14.23
CA ALA A 165 14.76 5.79 14.05
C ALA A 165 15.04 5.48 12.58
N VAL A 166 14.02 5.54 11.72
CA VAL A 166 14.19 5.29 10.27
C VAL A 166 15.17 6.29 9.66
N ARG A 167 15.01 7.58 9.97
CA ARG A 167 15.92 8.63 9.49
C ARG A 167 17.35 8.47 9.99
N ALA A 168 17.54 8.03 11.23
CA ALA A 168 18.85 7.81 11.82
C ALA A 168 19.58 6.63 11.16
N VAL A 169 18.84 5.58 10.79
CA VAL A 169 19.40 4.42 10.08
C VAL A 169 19.77 4.78 8.65
N ASP A 170 18.84 5.36 7.89
CA ASP A 170 19.08 5.82 6.53
C ASP A 170 18.05 6.90 6.11
N PRO A 171 18.46 8.16 5.96
CA PRO A 171 17.56 9.25 5.55
C PRO A 171 17.05 9.13 4.10
N GLY A 172 17.59 8.20 3.30
CA GLY A 172 17.14 7.89 1.96
C GLY A 172 15.91 6.96 1.91
N LEU A 173 15.53 6.35 3.03
CA LEU A 173 14.36 5.47 3.08
C LEU A 173 13.05 6.25 2.93
N ILE A 174 12.11 5.64 2.22
CA ILE A 174 10.73 6.13 2.10
C ILE A 174 9.91 5.58 3.28
N MET A 175 9.19 6.43 4.00
CA MET A 175 8.16 5.96 4.94
C MET A 175 6.91 5.60 4.16
N LEU A 176 6.54 4.32 4.15
CA LEU A 176 5.25 3.84 3.67
C LEU A 176 4.33 3.69 4.90
N ALA A 177 3.26 4.49 4.95
CA ALA A 177 2.36 4.49 6.09
C ALA A 177 0.90 4.78 5.67
N PRO A 178 -0.10 4.29 6.43
CA PRO A 178 -1.51 4.49 6.10
C PRO A 178 -1.87 5.96 5.89
N ALA A 179 -2.74 6.22 4.92
CA ALA A 179 -3.30 7.54 4.68
C ALA A 179 -3.89 8.14 5.96
N ALA A 180 -3.78 9.47 6.11
CA ALA A 180 -4.27 10.24 7.27
C ALA A 180 -3.66 9.84 8.63
N SER A 181 -2.52 9.14 8.67
CA SER A 181 -1.85 8.75 9.91
C SER A 181 -0.93 9.83 10.49
N GLU A 182 -0.77 9.83 11.82
CA GLU A 182 0.31 10.58 12.48
C GLU A 182 1.71 10.10 12.03
N LEU A 183 1.85 8.84 11.61
CA LEU A 183 3.10 8.29 11.09
C LEU A 183 3.54 8.94 9.77
N LEU A 184 2.62 9.22 8.84
CA LEU A 184 2.94 9.98 7.62
C LEU A 184 3.43 11.38 7.98
N LYS A 185 2.69 12.08 8.83
CA LYS A 185 3.02 13.44 9.28
C LYS A 185 4.38 13.49 9.98
N ALA A 186 4.64 12.58 10.91
CA ALA A 186 5.91 12.52 11.63
C ALA A 186 7.10 12.24 10.68
N ALA A 187 6.91 11.42 9.65
CA ALA A 187 7.93 11.17 8.64
C ALA A 187 8.22 12.41 7.78
N GLU A 188 7.19 13.15 7.36
CA GLU A 188 7.34 14.42 6.64
C GLU A 188 8.05 15.47 7.49
N GLU A 189 7.68 15.61 8.77
CA GLU A 189 8.32 16.51 9.73
C GLU A 189 9.78 16.14 10.00
N ALA A 190 10.12 14.84 9.96
CA ALA A 190 11.49 14.35 10.02
C ALA A 190 12.28 14.57 8.71
N GLY A 191 11.62 14.97 7.62
CA GLY A 191 12.23 15.18 6.31
C GLY A 191 12.47 13.91 5.51
N LEU A 192 11.77 12.81 5.83
CA LEU A 192 11.76 11.60 5.02
C LEU A 192 10.87 11.79 3.79
N ALA A 193 11.16 11.06 2.72
CA ALA A 193 10.18 10.87 1.66
C ALA A 193 9.03 9.99 2.19
N THR A 194 7.80 10.29 1.78
CA THR A 194 6.62 9.54 2.20
C THR A 194 5.84 8.98 1.03
N ALA A 195 5.19 7.84 1.27
CA ALA A 195 4.19 7.26 0.40
C ALA A 195 2.94 6.89 1.23
N SER A 196 1.80 7.48 0.86
CA SER A 196 0.51 7.24 1.49
C SER A 196 -0.07 5.89 1.06
N GLU A 197 -0.23 5.00 2.03
CA GLU A 197 -0.74 3.65 1.84
C GLU A 197 -2.27 3.60 2.02
N VAL A 198 -2.92 2.89 1.11
CA VAL A 198 -4.32 2.48 1.22
C VAL A 198 -4.42 0.95 1.09
N PHE A 199 -5.51 0.37 1.53
CA PHE A 199 -5.72 -1.08 1.63
C PHE A 199 -6.89 -1.49 0.73
N ALA A 200 -6.69 -2.50 -0.11
CA ALA A 200 -7.71 -2.97 -1.04
C ALA A 200 -8.93 -3.60 -0.33
N ASP A 201 -8.71 -4.17 0.86
CA ASP A 201 -9.66 -5.04 1.56
C ASP A 201 -10.14 -4.46 2.91
N ARG A 202 -9.93 -3.16 3.16
CA ARG A 202 -10.30 -2.51 4.43
C ARG A 202 -11.22 -1.34 4.22
N ALA A 203 -12.22 -1.23 5.10
CA ALA A 203 -13.06 -0.06 5.16
C ALA A 203 -12.36 1.10 5.90
N TYR A 204 -12.75 2.34 5.59
CA TYR A 204 -12.23 3.56 6.19
C TYR A 204 -13.28 4.25 7.03
N MET A 205 -12.87 4.93 8.09
CA MET A 205 -13.69 5.82 8.90
C MET A 205 -13.77 7.21 8.24
N ALA A 206 -14.69 8.06 8.70
CA ALA A 206 -14.85 9.42 8.18
C ALA A 206 -13.59 10.30 8.32
N ASP A 207 -12.75 10.02 9.32
CA ASP A 207 -11.47 10.69 9.53
C ASP A 207 -10.33 10.19 8.62
N GLY A 208 -10.62 9.21 7.76
CA GLY A 208 -9.66 8.61 6.83
C GLY A 208 -8.82 7.47 7.41
N THR A 209 -8.97 7.15 8.70
CA THR A 209 -8.31 5.99 9.32
C THR A 209 -8.98 4.68 8.94
N LEU A 210 -8.32 3.56 9.18
CA LEU A 210 -8.89 2.24 8.93
C LEU A 210 -9.93 1.87 9.99
N ALA A 211 -11.07 1.32 9.57
CA ALA A 211 -12.07 0.77 10.47
C ALA A 211 -11.45 -0.37 11.33
N PRO A 212 -11.61 -0.36 12.67
CA PRO A 212 -11.08 -1.40 13.54
C PRO A 212 -11.50 -2.80 13.12
N ARG A 213 -10.56 -3.76 13.07
CA ARG A 213 -10.83 -5.16 12.64
C ARG A 213 -11.91 -5.86 13.46
N ALA A 214 -12.17 -5.42 14.69
CA ALA A 214 -13.22 -5.98 15.54
C ALA A 214 -14.63 -5.58 15.11
N MET A 215 -14.78 -4.54 14.28
CA MET A 215 -16.09 -4.13 13.75
C MET A 215 -16.48 -5.06 12.59
N ALA A 216 -17.68 -5.64 12.67
CA ALA A 216 -18.21 -6.50 11.61
C ALA A 216 -18.36 -5.71 10.31
N GLY A 217 -17.73 -6.17 9.22
CA GLY A 217 -17.71 -5.46 7.93
C GLY A 217 -16.51 -4.53 7.71
N SER A 218 -15.59 -4.43 8.67
CA SER A 218 -14.33 -3.65 8.52
C SER A 218 -13.34 -4.26 7.52
N VAL A 219 -13.57 -5.51 7.10
CA VAL A 219 -12.79 -6.24 6.10
C VAL A 219 -13.70 -6.62 4.93
N ILE A 220 -13.25 -6.31 3.72
CA ILE A 220 -13.95 -6.60 2.46
C ILE A 220 -13.50 -7.98 1.99
N HIS A 221 -14.34 -8.99 2.23
CA HIS A 221 -14.04 -10.38 1.87
C HIS A 221 -14.36 -10.73 0.42
N ASP A 222 -15.29 -10.00 -0.20
CA ASP A 222 -15.66 -10.22 -1.60
C ASP A 222 -14.57 -9.67 -2.53
N ALA A 223 -14.15 -10.49 -3.50
CA ALA A 223 -13.03 -10.16 -4.37
C ALA A 223 -13.39 -9.00 -5.32
N ASP A 224 -14.57 -9.03 -5.90
CA ASP A 224 -15.03 -8.00 -6.85
C ASP A 224 -15.20 -6.66 -6.13
N ALA A 225 -15.78 -6.67 -4.92
CA ALA A 225 -15.90 -5.48 -4.08
C ALA A 225 -14.53 -4.88 -3.70
N ALA A 226 -13.54 -5.72 -3.38
CA ALA A 226 -12.19 -5.24 -3.08
C ALA A 226 -11.47 -4.66 -4.30
N ILE A 227 -11.70 -5.24 -5.49
CA ILE A 227 -11.18 -4.71 -6.76
C ILE A 227 -11.80 -3.36 -7.06
N GLU A 228 -13.13 -3.24 -6.99
CA GLU A 228 -13.82 -1.96 -7.18
C GLU A 228 -13.31 -0.91 -6.17
N HIS A 229 -13.18 -1.31 -4.90
CA HIS A 229 -12.68 -0.45 -3.84
C HIS A 229 -11.26 0.06 -4.14
N ALA A 230 -10.34 -0.85 -4.53
CA ALA A 230 -8.97 -0.50 -4.89
C ALA A 230 -8.90 0.46 -6.10
N LEU A 231 -9.73 0.25 -7.13
CA LEU A 231 -9.81 1.16 -8.28
C LEU A 231 -10.31 2.55 -7.90
N ARG A 232 -11.30 2.63 -7.01
CA ARG A 232 -11.79 3.93 -6.50
C ARG A 232 -10.69 4.66 -5.76
N LEU A 233 -10.00 3.99 -4.85
CA LEU A 233 -8.87 4.56 -4.11
C LEU A 233 -7.75 5.03 -5.05
N ALA A 234 -7.32 4.17 -5.99
CA ALA A 234 -6.25 4.49 -6.94
C ALA A 234 -6.58 5.70 -7.83
N SER A 235 -7.86 5.87 -8.19
CA SER A 235 -8.32 6.96 -9.03
C SER A 235 -8.60 8.27 -8.28
N GLY A 236 -8.43 8.28 -6.95
CA GLY A 236 -8.79 9.41 -6.09
C GLY A 236 -10.31 9.64 -6.03
N ALA A 237 -11.11 8.64 -6.39
CA ALA A 237 -12.55 8.69 -6.24
C ALA A 237 -12.94 8.49 -4.76
N PRO A 238 -14.03 9.12 -4.30
CA PRO A 238 -14.46 8.95 -2.91
C PRO A 238 -14.86 7.51 -2.63
N VAL A 239 -14.53 7.02 -1.44
CA VAL A 239 -15.08 5.78 -0.87
C VAL A 239 -16.04 6.13 0.26
N LYS A 240 -16.94 5.21 0.61
CA LYS A 240 -17.90 5.43 1.69
C LYS A 240 -17.25 5.17 3.04
N ALA A 241 -17.31 6.16 3.93
CA ALA A 241 -16.95 5.99 5.34
C ALA A 241 -17.81 4.90 5.98
N PHE A 242 -17.17 4.03 6.74
CA PHE A 242 -17.78 2.86 7.36
C PHE A 242 -18.75 3.25 8.48
N ASP A 243 -18.45 4.32 9.20
CA ASP A 243 -19.19 4.80 10.36
C ASP A 243 -20.30 5.80 10.01
N THR A 244 -20.05 6.72 9.07
CA THR A 244 -21.02 7.78 8.72
C THR A 244 -21.71 7.57 7.37
N GLY A 245 -21.13 6.77 6.46
CA GLY A 245 -21.57 6.66 5.07
C GLY A 245 -21.25 7.89 4.21
N GLU A 246 -20.50 8.85 4.74
CA GLU A 246 -20.05 10.03 4.01
C GLU A 246 -18.95 9.67 2.99
N ASP A 247 -18.70 10.57 2.03
CA ASP A 247 -17.62 10.39 1.06
C ASP A 247 -16.27 10.78 1.69
N VAL A 248 -15.31 9.87 1.63
CA VAL A 248 -13.92 10.08 2.06
C VAL A 248 -13.00 9.96 0.85
N VAL A 249 -12.13 10.93 0.68
CA VAL A 249 -11.11 10.95 -0.38
C VAL A 249 -9.74 10.80 0.26
N LEU A 250 -8.98 9.82 -0.21
CA LEU A 250 -7.65 9.49 0.32
C LEU A 250 -6.61 9.64 -0.78
N ARG A 251 -5.43 10.14 -0.42
CA ARG A 251 -4.26 10.05 -1.29
C ARG A 251 -3.76 8.61 -1.28
N ALA A 252 -3.74 7.98 -2.45
CA ALA A 252 -3.26 6.62 -2.64
C ALA A 252 -1.98 6.65 -3.48
N ASP A 253 -0.82 6.55 -2.82
CA ASP A 253 0.47 6.34 -3.49
C ASP A 253 0.74 4.84 -3.68
N SER A 254 0.33 4.03 -2.69
CA SER A 254 0.49 2.57 -2.69
C SER A 254 -0.77 1.86 -2.20
N ILE A 255 -1.09 0.72 -2.81
CA ILE A 255 -2.16 -0.18 -2.36
C ILE A 255 -1.53 -1.42 -1.71
N CYS A 256 -1.88 -1.68 -0.46
CA CYS A 256 -1.55 -2.92 0.24
C CYS A 256 -2.49 -4.05 -0.19
N VAL A 257 -1.91 -5.19 -0.53
CA VAL A 257 -2.61 -6.45 -0.78
C VAL A 257 -2.04 -7.56 0.12
N HIS A 258 -2.84 -8.59 0.39
CA HIS A 258 -2.47 -9.71 1.25
C HIS A 258 -2.32 -11.00 0.43
N GLY A 259 -1.59 -11.99 0.97
CA GLY A 259 -1.49 -13.34 0.41
C GLY A 259 -1.26 -14.41 1.46
N ASP A 260 -1.93 -14.27 2.60
CA ASP A 260 -2.00 -15.26 3.69
C ASP A 260 -2.79 -16.52 3.28
N LYS A 261 -3.60 -16.44 2.23
CA LYS A 261 -4.42 -17.55 1.70
C LYS A 261 -4.49 -17.51 0.17
N PRO A 262 -4.77 -18.66 -0.50
CA PRO A 262 -4.93 -18.69 -1.96
C PRO A 262 -5.97 -17.70 -2.50
N SER A 263 -7.07 -17.49 -1.76
CA SER A 263 -8.08 -16.50 -2.11
C SER A 263 -7.56 -15.05 -2.05
N ALA A 264 -6.66 -14.73 -1.12
CA ALA A 264 -6.05 -13.41 -1.01
C ALA A 264 -5.07 -13.15 -2.18
N VAL A 265 -4.29 -14.17 -2.58
CA VAL A 265 -3.44 -14.08 -3.79
C VAL A 265 -4.26 -13.87 -5.05
N ALA A 266 -5.40 -14.56 -5.17
CA ALA A 266 -6.32 -14.37 -6.30
C ALA A 266 -6.90 -12.94 -6.33
N GLN A 267 -7.30 -12.41 -5.17
CA GLN A 267 -7.77 -11.02 -5.04
C GLN A 267 -6.66 -10.03 -5.39
N ALA A 268 -5.44 -10.22 -4.90
CA ALA A 268 -4.28 -9.38 -5.23
C ALA A 268 -4.00 -9.33 -6.73
N ARG A 269 -4.08 -10.49 -7.40
CA ARG A 269 -3.95 -10.59 -8.86
C ARG A 269 -5.08 -9.84 -9.57
N GLY A 270 -6.31 -10.00 -9.11
CA GLY A 270 -7.47 -9.26 -9.64
C GLY A 270 -7.31 -7.74 -9.53
N VAL A 271 -6.82 -7.24 -8.38
CA VAL A 271 -6.52 -5.81 -8.17
C VAL A 271 -5.46 -5.33 -9.18
N ARG A 272 -4.36 -6.07 -9.32
CA ARG A 272 -3.29 -5.75 -10.29
C ARG A 272 -3.83 -5.68 -11.72
N ASP A 273 -4.54 -6.71 -12.16
CA ASP A 273 -5.04 -6.82 -13.53
C ASP A 273 -6.06 -5.71 -13.83
N ALA A 274 -6.91 -5.38 -12.87
CA ALA A 274 -7.88 -4.29 -12.99
C ALA A 274 -7.19 -2.91 -13.09
N LEU A 275 -6.17 -2.64 -12.27
CA LEU A 275 -5.38 -1.40 -12.36
C LEU A 275 -4.74 -1.24 -13.74
N LEU A 276 -4.14 -2.30 -14.27
CA LEU A 276 -3.54 -2.31 -15.61
C LEU A 276 -4.60 -2.08 -16.70
N ALA A 277 -5.77 -2.70 -16.58
CA ALA A 277 -6.87 -2.53 -17.53
C ALA A 277 -7.42 -1.08 -17.54
N GLU A 278 -7.43 -0.40 -16.40
CA GLU A 278 -7.80 1.03 -16.27
C GLU A 278 -6.67 2.00 -16.68
N GLY A 279 -5.56 1.48 -17.19
CA GLY A 279 -4.45 2.27 -17.72
C GLY A 279 -3.50 2.82 -16.66
N PHE A 280 -3.50 2.27 -15.44
CA PHE A 280 -2.46 2.59 -14.46
C PHE A 280 -1.13 1.95 -14.84
N VAL A 281 -0.04 2.65 -14.55
CA VAL A 281 1.31 2.11 -14.61
C VAL A 281 1.73 1.72 -13.20
N LEU A 282 1.96 0.42 -13.00
CA LEU A 282 2.51 -0.08 -11.74
C LEU A 282 3.99 0.30 -11.65
N CYS A 283 4.40 0.84 -10.51
CA CYS A 283 5.79 1.22 -10.28
C CYS A 283 6.23 0.95 -8.84
N THR A 284 7.54 0.89 -8.64
CA THR A 284 8.15 0.78 -7.32
C THR A 284 8.02 2.10 -6.55
N LEU A 285 8.14 2.05 -5.22
CA LEU A 285 8.11 3.27 -4.40
C LEU A 285 9.20 4.30 -4.77
N PRO A 286 10.47 3.92 -5.04
CA PRO A 286 11.49 4.87 -5.50
C PRO A 286 11.11 5.59 -6.80
N GLU A 287 10.56 4.87 -7.78
CA GLU A 287 10.12 5.48 -9.04
C GLU A 287 8.97 6.47 -8.81
N LEU A 288 8.02 6.13 -7.95
CA LEU A 288 6.89 6.99 -7.60
C LEU A 288 7.35 8.29 -6.93
N VAL A 289 8.24 8.20 -5.94
CA VAL A 289 8.74 9.36 -5.18
C VAL A 289 9.67 10.25 -6.02
N ALA A 290 10.46 9.68 -6.94
CA ALA A 290 11.35 10.44 -7.81
C ALA A 290 10.59 11.41 -8.72
N GLU A 291 9.44 11.00 -9.25
CA GLU A 291 8.58 11.87 -10.08
C GLU A 291 7.95 13.02 -9.28
N ASN A 292 7.49 12.74 -8.05
CA ASN A 292 6.91 13.78 -7.18
C ASN A 292 7.91 14.91 -6.89
N LYS A 293 9.22 14.60 -6.80
CA LYS A 293 10.28 15.60 -6.64
C LYS A 293 10.59 16.36 -7.94
N GLY A 294 10.35 15.76 -9.10
CA GLY A 294 10.55 16.40 -10.42
C GLY A 294 9.47 17.43 -10.79
N GLY A 295 8.33 17.44 -10.10
CA GLY A 295 7.22 18.38 -10.32
C GLY A 295 7.39 19.77 -9.72
N PHE A 296 8.39 19.99 -8.87
CA PHE A 296 8.69 21.28 -8.23
C PHE A 296 10.14 21.73 -8.52
N GLY A 297 10.54 21.70 -9.78
CA GLY A 297 11.81 22.24 -10.27
C GLY A 297 11.62 23.44 -11.19
N SER A 298 12.03 24.62 -10.73
CA SER A 298 12.17 25.92 -11.43
C SER A 298 10.90 26.75 -11.71
N VAL A 299 10.55 27.60 -10.73
CA VAL A 299 10.24 29.02 -10.97
C VAL A 299 11.08 29.84 -9.99
#